data_AF-A0A601QSS1-F1
#
_entry.id   AF-A0A601QSS1-F1
#
_cell.length_a   1.000
_cell.length_b   1.000
_cell.length_c   1.000
_cell.angle_alpha   90.00
_cell.angle_beta   90.00
_cell.angle_gamma   90.00
#
_symmetry.space_group_name_H-M   'P 1'
#
loop_
_entity.id
_entity.type
_entity.pdbx_description
1 polymer ?
#
loop_
_entity_poly.entity_id
_entity_poly.type
_entity_poly.pdbx_seq_one_letter_code
_entity_poly.pdbx_strand_id
1 'polypeptide(L)'
;MLIISYIALCLLFIVYLYTLSVRIEGKIINVMVPYLIITVPTLYVFEGIFVYLSEVQNYTVEYLFFYTCYITYIASFVISYLYTQRKPIYNKSNTKNKPRYVFTSLLFTFLAFIIYLPVLMEFREYILSPRRIYELTRT
;
A
#
# COMPACT_ATOMS: atom_id res chain seq x y z
N MET A 1 1.73 36.29 -11.76
CA MET A 1 0.93 35.40 -12.65
C MET A 1 1.70 34.17 -13.13
N LEU A 2 2.98 34.31 -13.52
CA LEU A 2 3.79 33.20 -14.04
C LEU A 2 3.91 32.01 -13.05
N ILE A 3 4.15 32.28 -11.77
CA ILE A 3 4.23 31.24 -10.72
C ILE A 3 2.91 30.45 -10.63
N ILE A 4 1.77 31.12 -10.62
CA ILE A 4 0.44 30.48 -10.52
C ILE A 4 0.16 29.61 -11.75
N SER A 5 0.48 30.10 -12.96
CA SER A 5 0.37 29.28 -14.16
C SER A 5 1.29 28.06 -14.14
N TYR A 6 2.48 28.19 -13.53
CA TYR A 6 3.42 27.08 -13.38
C TYR A 6 2.92 26.04 -12.37
N ILE A 7 2.36 26.47 -11.23
CA ILE A 7 1.68 25.59 -10.27
C ILE A 7 0.57 24.79 -10.94
N ALA A 8 -0.28 25.45 -11.74
CA ALA A 8 -1.35 24.78 -12.48
C ALA A 8 -0.81 23.72 -13.46
N LEU A 9 0.29 24.03 -14.15
CA LEU A 9 0.98 23.06 -15.02
C LEU A 9 1.53 21.87 -14.24
N CYS A 10 2.15 22.10 -13.08
CA CYS A 10 2.60 21.03 -12.19
C CYS A 10 1.44 20.14 -11.73
N LEU A 11 0.31 20.74 -11.33
CA LEU A 11 -0.87 19.98 -10.91
C LEU A 11 -1.43 19.12 -12.05
N LEU A 12 -1.51 19.66 -13.27
CA LEU A 12 -1.89 18.88 -14.46
C LEU A 12 -0.94 17.71 -14.71
N PHE A 13 0.36 17.92 -14.52
CA PHE A 13 1.35 16.85 -14.66
C PHE A 13 1.21 15.78 -13.57
N ILE A 14 0.89 16.16 -12.33
CA ILE A 14 0.59 15.21 -11.25
C ILE A 14 -0.65 14.37 -11.58
N VAL A 15 -1.71 14.99 -12.10
CA VAL A 15 -2.91 14.27 -12.55
C VAL A 15 -2.54 13.29 -13.67
N TYR A 16 -1.72 13.71 -14.63
CA TYR A 16 -1.22 12.82 -15.68
C TYR A 16 -0.46 11.62 -15.10
N LEU A 17 0.48 11.83 -14.19
CA LEU A 17 1.23 10.75 -13.52
C LEU A 17 0.31 9.79 -12.74
N TYR A 18 -0.70 10.32 -12.06
CA TYR A 18 -1.69 9.51 -11.36
C TYR A 18 -2.51 8.66 -12.34
N THR A 19 -3.04 9.24 -13.42
CA THR A 19 -3.80 8.49 -14.43
C THR A 19 -2.96 7.40 -15.10
N LEU A 20 -1.69 7.67 -15.35
CA LEU A 20 -0.73 6.69 -15.86
C LEU A 20 -0.52 5.55 -14.86
N SER A 21 -0.43 5.86 -13.56
CA SER A 21 -0.30 4.85 -12.51
C SER A 21 -1.53 3.96 -12.39
N VAL A 22 -2.73 4.56 -12.43
CA VAL A 22 -4.01 3.82 -12.43
C VAL A 22 -4.11 2.91 -13.65
N ARG A 23 -3.68 3.38 -14.83
CA ARG A 23 -3.70 2.59 -16.07
C ARG A 23 -2.77 1.38 -16.01
N ILE A 24 -1.61 1.50 -15.39
CA ILE A 24 -0.62 0.41 -15.29
C ILE A 24 -1.04 -0.62 -14.23
N GLU A 25 -1.53 -0.17 -13.07
CA GLU A 25 -1.89 -1.07 -11.98
C GLU A 25 -3.30 -1.64 -12.07
N GLY A 26 -4.20 -0.97 -12.81
CA GLY A 26 -5.61 -1.32 -12.92
C GLY A 26 -6.41 -1.08 -11.63
N LYS A 27 -5.86 -0.34 -10.66
CA LYS A 27 -6.51 -0.01 -9.38
C LYS A 27 -6.60 1.50 -9.22
N ILE A 28 -7.81 1.99 -8.90
CA ILE A 28 -8.04 3.40 -8.61
C ILE A 28 -7.40 3.78 -7.27
N ILE A 29 -7.55 2.93 -6.25
CA ILE A 29 -6.91 3.13 -4.95
C ILE A 29 -5.57 2.39 -4.96
N ASN A 30 -4.49 3.15 -5.05
CA ASN A 30 -3.12 2.65 -5.01
C ASN A 30 -2.25 3.45 -4.04
N VAL A 31 -0.95 3.14 -3.99
CA VAL A 31 0.04 3.83 -3.14
C VAL A 31 0.11 5.34 -3.41
N MET A 32 -0.23 5.79 -4.62
CA MET A 32 -0.22 7.22 -4.96
C MET A 32 -1.35 7.99 -4.28
N VAL A 33 -2.49 7.37 -4.00
CA VAL A 33 -3.65 8.07 -3.40
C VAL A 33 -3.30 8.67 -2.03
N PRO A 34 -2.88 7.90 -1.01
CA PRO A 34 -2.54 8.49 0.29
C PRO A 34 -1.33 9.43 0.19
N TYR A 35 -0.38 9.15 -0.70
CA TYR A 35 0.79 10.01 -0.92
C TYR A 35 0.40 11.38 -1.48
N LEU A 36 -0.44 11.44 -2.52
CA LEU A 36 -0.88 12.67 -3.17
C LEU A 36 -1.85 13.47 -2.30
N ILE A 37 -2.71 12.80 -1.52
CA ILE A 37 -3.60 13.46 -0.56
C ILE A 37 -2.80 14.26 0.48
N ILE A 38 -1.63 13.79 0.87
CA ILE A 38 -0.77 14.51 1.82
C ILE A 38 0.06 15.57 1.09
N THR A 39 0.75 15.18 0.01
CA THR A 39 1.78 16.03 -0.62
C THR A 39 1.22 17.17 -1.47
N VAL A 40 0.10 16.98 -2.17
CA VAL A 40 -0.46 18.03 -3.05
C VAL A 40 -0.97 19.23 -2.25
N PRO A 41 -1.74 19.06 -1.16
CA PRO A 41 -2.16 20.19 -0.33
C PRO A 41 -0.98 20.94 0.28
N THR A 42 0.02 20.22 0.79
CA THR A 42 1.17 20.84 1.47
C THR A 42 2.06 21.61 0.51
N LEU A 43 2.39 21.03 -0.65
CA LEU A 43 3.41 21.60 -1.55
C LEU A 43 2.84 22.56 -2.61
N TYR A 44 1.56 22.43 -2.97
CA TYR A 44 0.98 23.22 -4.06
C TYR A 44 -0.20 24.09 -3.63
N VAL A 45 -1.10 23.58 -2.79
CA VAL A 45 -2.30 24.34 -2.40
C VAL A 45 -1.96 25.40 -1.36
N PHE A 46 -1.42 25.01 -0.21
CA PHE A 46 -1.12 25.96 0.87
C PHE A 46 -0.02 26.94 0.48
N GLU A 47 1.03 26.43 -0.17
CA GLU A 47 2.11 27.28 -0.67
C GLU A 47 1.64 28.21 -1.79
N GLY A 48 0.78 27.73 -2.71
CA GLY A 48 0.18 28.57 -3.74
C GLY A 48 -0.71 29.68 -3.17
N ILE A 49 -1.48 29.39 -2.13
CA ILE A 49 -2.27 30.41 -1.39
C ILE A 49 -1.33 31.44 -0.76
N PHE A 50 -0.26 31.00 -0.11
CA PHE A 50 0.73 31.90 0.50
C PHE A 50 1.37 32.84 -0.53
N VAL A 51 1.79 32.29 -1.69
CA VAL A 51 2.37 33.07 -2.79
C VAL A 51 1.37 34.09 -3.34
N TYR A 52 0.10 33.71 -3.46
CA TYR A 52 -0.95 34.62 -3.94
C TYR A 52 -1.19 35.78 -2.96
N LEU A 53 -1.26 35.50 -1.67
CA LEU A 53 -1.54 36.51 -0.63
C LEU A 53 -0.35 37.43 -0.35
N SER A 54 0.88 36.93 -0.50
CA SER A 54 2.10 37.66 -0.11
C SER A 54 2.72 38.48 -1.23
N GLU A 55 2.07 38.57 -2.40
CA GLU A 55 2.49 39.35 -3.58
C GLU A 55 3.98 39.20 -3.94
N VAL A 56 4.48 37.96 -3.88
CA VAL A 56 5.91 37.65 -3.97
C VAL A 56 6.40 37.75 -5.42
N GLN A 57 6.64 38.98 -5.92
CA GLN A 57 7.07 39.20 -7.30
C GLN A 57 8.59 39.06 -7.49
N ASN A 58 9.38 39.44 -6.48
CA ASN A 58 10.85 39.46 -6.59
C ASN A 58 11.51 38.09 -6.58
N TYR A 59 10.83 37.04 -6.09
CA TYR A 59 11.40 35.70 -5.91
C TYR A 59 10.90 34.68 -6.95
N THR A 60 10.54 35.17 -8.14
CA THR A 60 9.88 34.34 -9.17
C THR A 60 10.75 33.16 -9.60
N VAL A 61 12.08 33.34 -9.70
CA VAL A 61 13.01 32.32 -10.17
C VAL A 61 13.17 31.22 -9.11
N GLU A 62 13.24 31.60 -7.85
CA GLU A 62 13.37 30.73 -6.69
C GLU A 62 12.14 29.83 -6.57
N TYR A 63 10.94 30.39 -6.69
CA TYR A 63 9.71 29.59 -6.68
C TYR A 63 9.62 28.63 -7.87
N LEU A 64 10.00 29.05 -9.08
CA LEU A 64 10.06 28.14 -10.23
C LEU A 64 11.03 26.98 -9.97
N PHE A 65 12.18 27.26 -9.36
CA PHE A 65 13.13 26.25 -8.96
C PHE A 65 12.54 25.28 -7.91
N PHE A 66 11.87 25.78 -6.87
CA PHE A 66 11.23 24.89 -5.89
C PHE A 66 10.14 24.02 -6.50
N TYR A 67 9.26 24.58 -7.34
CA TYR A 67 8.20 23.80 -7.99
C TYR A 67 8.75 22.78 -9.01
N THR A 68 9.87 23.08 -9.69
CA THR A 68 10.58 22.10 -10.52
C THR A 68 11.17 20.96 -9.68
N CYS A 69 11.74 21.26 -8.51
CA CYS A 69 12.20 20.24 -7.56
C CYS A 69 11.05 19.36 -7.05
N TYR A 70 9.90 19.94 -6.71
CA TYR A 70 8.75 19.18 -6.22
C TYR A 70 8.19 18.26 -7.29
N ILE A 71 8.03 18.74 -8.53
CA ILE A 71 7.48 17.91 -9.59
C ILE A 71 8.45 16.80 -10.00
N THR A 72 9.76 17.07 -10.03
CA THR A 72 10.78 16.06 -10.33
C THR A 72 10.87 15.00 -9.23
N TYR A 73 10.75 15.40 -7.97
CA TYR A 73 10.65 14.47 -6.84
C TYR A 73 9.44 13.53 -6.99
N ILE A 74 8.24 14.07 -7.21
CA ILE A 74 7.02 13.27 -7.40
C ILE A 74 7.16 12.36 -8.63
N ALA A 75 7.66 12.89 -9.75
CA ALA A 75 7.88 12.12 -10.97
C ALA A 75 8.86 10.96 -10.76
N SER A 76 9.97 11.20 -10.06
CA SER A 76 10.96 10.16 -9.75
C SER A 76 10.34 9.05 -8.91
N PHE A 77 9.57 9.40 -7.87
CA PHE A 77 8.86 8.44 -7.05
C PHE A 77 7.87 7.60 -7.87
N VAL A 78 7.05 8.25 -8.70
CA VAL A 78 6.08 7.56 -9.57
C VAL A 78 6.77 6.63 -10.55
N ILE A 79 7.81 7.09 -11.25
CA ILE A 79 8.54 6.29 -12.24
C ILE A 79 9.22 5.08 -11.56
N SER A 80 9.91 5.29 -10.44
CA SER A 80 10.55 4.21 -9.68
C SER A 80 9.55 3.20 -9.15
N TYR A 81 8.40 3.67 -8.66
CA TYR A 81 7.31 2.81 -8.20
C TYR A 81 6.77 1.95 -9.35
N LEU A 82 6.44 2.55 -10.49
CA LEU A 82 5.91 1.84 -11.64
C LEU A 82 6.93 0.88 -12.24
N TYR A 83 8.22 1.22 -12.21
CA TYR A 83 9.29 0.32 -12.60
C TYR A 83 9.33 -0.92 -11.71
N THR A 84 9.15 -0.75 -10.39
CA THR A 84 9.10 -1.85 -9.43
C THR A 84 7.85 -2.73 -9.62
N GLN A 85 6.73 -2.14 -10.01
CA GLN A 85 5.48 -2.86 -10.28
C GLN A 85 5.48 -3.60 -11.62
N ARG A 86 6.46 -3.36 -12.51
CA ARG A 86 6.65 -4.20 -13.70
C ARG A 86 7.04 -5.60 -13.23
N LYS A 87 6.03 -6.46 -13.12
CA LYS A 87 6.25 -7.89 -12.91
C LYS A 87 7.22 -8.36 -14.00
N PRO A 88 8.28 -9.11 -13.66
CA PRO A 88 9.03 -9.81 -14.68
C PRO A 88 8.02 -10.56 -15.54
N ILE A 89 8.23 -10.58 -16.85
CA ILE A 89 7.52 -11.50 -17.74
C ILE A 89 7.94 -12.89 -17.29
N TYR A 90 7.29 -13.40 -16.25
CA TYR A 90 7.30 -14.81 -15.95
C TYR A 90 6.54 -15.38 -17.13
N ASN A 91 7.30 -15.87 -18.11
CA ASN A 91 6.79 -16.84 -19.06
C ASN A 91 6.07 -17.86 -18.20
N LYS A 92 4.73 -17.80 -18.22
CA LYS A 92 3.88 -18.72 -17.50
C LYS A 92 3.96 -20.02 -18.27
N SER A 93 5.12 -20.68 -18.18
CA SER A 93 5.24 -22.10 -18.40
C SER A 93 4.16 -22.72 -17.54
N ASN A 94 3.23 -23.40 -18.20
CA ASN A 94 2.08 -24.08 -17.63
C ASN A 94 2.45 -24.82 -16.33
N THR A 95 2.18 -24.20 -15.19
CA THR A 95 2.11 -24.91 -13.91
C THR A 95 0.69 -24.76 -13.38
N LYS A 96 -0.24 -25.41 -14.09
CA LYS A 96 -1.47 -25.92 -13.47
C LYS A 96 -1.07 -27.03 -12.48
N ASN A 97 -0.42 -26.68 -11.37
CA ASN A 97 -0.29 -27.56 -10.22
C ASN A 97 -0.76 -26.77 -9.00
N LYS A 98 -2.09 -26.71 -8.87
CA LYS A 98 -2.71 -26.35 -7.60
C LYS A 98 -2.23 -27.37 -6.56
N PRO A 99 -1.83 -26.95 -5.35
CA PRO A 99 -1.36 -27.89 -4.33
C PRO A 99 -2.45 -28.90 -3.99
N ARG A 100 -2.16 -30.19 -4.21
CA ARG A 100 -3.03 -31.35 -4.02
C ARG A 100 -3.13 -31.78 -2.54
N TYR A 101 -3.03 -30.82 -1.61
CA TYR A 101 -2.85 -31.09 -0.18
C TYR A 101 -4.14 -31.01 0.65
N VAL A 102 -5.30 -30.84 0.01
CA VAL A 102 -6.60 -30.81 0.71
C VAL A 102 -6.86 -32.13 1.43
N PHE A 103 -6.51 -33.26 0.81
CA PHE A 103 -6.66 -34.56 1.44
C PHE A 103 -5.70 -34.72 2.64
N THR A 104 -4.44 -34.32 2.48
CA THR A 104 -3.45 -34.41 3.56
C THR A 104 -3.79 -33.45 4.72
N SER A 105 -4.29 -32.25 4.44
CA SER A 105 -4.71 -31.33 5.51
C SER A 105 -5.92 -31.84 6.28
N LEU A 106 -6.91 -32.42 5.60
CA LEU A 106 -8.05 -33.08 6.24
C LEU A 106 -7.62 -34.29 7.07
N LEU A 107 -6.73 -35.12 6.54
CA LEU A 107 -6.19 -36.30 7.23
C LEU A 107 -5.46 -35.89 8.53
N PHE A 108 -4.57 -34.89 8.47
CA PHE A 108 -3.84 -34.43 9.66
C PHE A 108 -4.75 -33.75 10.68
N THR A 109 -5.78 -33.03 10.22
CA THR A 109 -6.77 -32.41 11.13
C THR A 109 -7.56 -33.49 11.88
N PHE A 110 -7.98 -34.55 11.18
CA PHE A 110 -8.70 -35.66 11.78
C PHE A 110 -7.82 -36.46 12.77
N LEU A 111 -6.57 -36.72 12.40
CA LEU A 111 -5.58 -37.35 13.30
C LEU A 111 -5.34 -36.53 14.56
N ALA A 112 -5.17 -35.22 14.43
CA ALA A 112 -5.01 -34.32 15.57
C ALA A 112 -6.22 -34.37 16.50
N PHE A 113 -7.43 -34.39 15.94
CA PHE A 113 -8.66 -34.53 16.72
C PHE A 113 -8.71 -35.85 17.50
N ILE A 114 -8.38 -36.99 16.87
CA ILE A 114 -8.35 -38.29 17.55
C ILE A 114 -7.33 -38.30 18.69
N ILE A 115 -6.13 -37.77 18.45
CA ILE A 115 -5.05 -37.73 19.46
C ILE A 115 -5.46 -36.85 20.66
N TYR A 116 -6.19 -35.76 20.40
CA TYR A 116 -6.63 -34.84 21.45
C TYR A 116 -7.95 -35.24 22.13
N LEU A 117 -8.73 -36.15 21.53
CA LEU A 117 -9.98 -36.66 22.07
C LEU A 117 -9.89 -37.20 23.52
N PRO A 118 -8.89 -38.03 23.92
CA PRO A 118 -8.80 -38.50 25.30
C PRO A 118 -8.65 -37.35 26.31
N VAL A 119 -7.88 -36.32 25.97
CA VAL A 119 -7.72 -35.11 26.81
C VAL A 119 -9.05 -34.37 26.95
N LEU A 120 -9.81 -34.25 25.85
CA LEU A 120 -11.14 -33.64 25.89
C LEU A 120 -12.15 -34.44 26.72
N MET A 121 -12.06 -35.77 26.70
CA MET A 121 -12.93 -36.63 27.51
C MET A 121 -12.60 -36.54 28.99
N GLU A 122 -11.31 -36.52 29.34
CA GLU A 122 -10.83 -36.40 30.71
C GLU A 122 -11.17 -35.05 31.33
N PHE A 123 -11.01 -33.97 30.57
CA PHE A 123 -11.26 -32.59 31.04
C PHE A 123 -12.56 -31.99 30.50
N ARG A 124 -13.59 -32.81 30.24
CA ARG A 124 -14.84 -32.38 29.59
C ARG A 124 -15.54 -31.21 30.28
N GLU A 125 -15.42 -31.12 31.61
CA GLU A 125 -16.04 -30.07 32.44
C GLU A 125 -15.29 -28.74 32.33
N TYR A 126 -14.04 -28.77 31.89
CA TYR A 126 -13.14 -27.62 31.79
C TYR A 126 -12.86 -27.20 30.34
N ILE A 127 -13.61 -27.71 29.35
CA ILE A 127 -13.44 -27.36 27.93
C ILE A 127 -13.53 -25.83 27.71
N LEU A 128 -14.43 -25.16 28.44
CA LEU A 128 -14.60 -23.71 28.36
C LEU A 128 -13.59 -22.91 29.21
N SER A 129 -12.77 -23.59 30.02
CA SER A 129 -11.75 -22.99 30.89
C SER A 129 -10.37 -23.64 30.68
N PRO A 130 -9.75 -23.47 29.50
CA PRO A 130 -8.52 -24.18 29.11
C PRO A 130 -7.35 -23.96 30.08
N ARG A 131 -7.30 -22.81 30.76
CA ARG A 131 -6.30 -22.53 31.81
C ARG A 131 -6.32 -23.56 32.93
N ARG A 132 -7.50 -24.09 33.29
CA ARG A 132 -7.64 -25.08 34.35
C ARG A 132 -7.09 -26.44 33.95
N ILE A 133 -7.21 -26.80 32.66
CA ILE A 133 -6.62 -28.02 32.09
C ILE A 133 -5.09 -27.98 32.23
N TYR A 134 -4.46 -26.84 31.93
CA TYR A 134 -3.01 -26.66 32.10
C TYR A 134 -2.56 -26.79 33.55
N GLU A 135 -3.34 -26.29 34.51
CA GLU A 135 -3.02 -26.41 35.94
C GLU A 135 -3.08 -27.86 36.41
N LEU A 136 -4.04 -28.65 35.90
CA LEU A 136 -4.24 -30.05 36.28
C LEU A 136 -3.26 -31.02 35.61
N THR A 137 -2.73 -30.66 34.44
CA THR A 137 -1.77 -31.49 33.67
C THR A 137 -0.30 -31.15 33.94
N ARG A 138 -0.02 -30.20 34.86
CA ARG A 138 1.34 -29.72 35.16
C ARG A 138 2.09 -30.54 36.22
N THR A 139 1.41 -31.43 36.93
CA THR A 139 2.03 -32.35 37.92
C THR A 139 2.60 -33.58 37.25
#